data_AF-A0A6V7IN24-F1
#
_entry.id   AF-A0A6V7IN24-F1
#
_cell.length_a   1.000
_cell.length_b   1.000
_cell.length_c   1.000
_cell.angle_alpha   90.00
_cell.angle_beta   90.00
_cell.angle_gamma   90.00
#
_symmetry.space_group_name_H-M   'P 1'
#
loop_
_entity.id
_entity.type
_entity.pdbx_description
1 polymer ?
#
loop_
_entity_poly.entity_id
_entity_poly.type
_entity_poly.pdbx_seq_one_letter_code
_entity_poly.pdbx_strand_id
1 'polypeptide(L)'
;LMVNGWLRAISLQKNVFADYQVIHFYRWLRTSNALLYDPALRRILHNYMKKLFLQLIAEFKRLGSIIVYANFNKIIICTKKRTVEDAMGYVEFVVQAIKNKEIFHSIDISYEHCWEYLIWQDSANFAAIKGRLPEEEEQKEMERDLEDEEDDTPEIMMNWTLAEILPVEAACKKSFDAIVAG
;
A
#
# COMPACT_ATOMS: atom_id res chain seq x y z
N LEU A 1 6.84 24.57 -15.76
CA LEU A 1 5.95 25.68 -16.20
C LEU A 1 4.53 25.18 -16.49
N MET A 2 4.33 24.18 -17.34
CA MET A 2 2.98 23.68 -17.70
C MET A 2 2.20 23.07 -16.51
N VAL A 3 2.77 22.06 -15.83
CA VAL A 3 2.11 21.40 -14.67
C VAL A 3 1.85 22.39 -13.52
N ASN A 4 2.83 23.26 -13.20
CA ASN A 4 2.65 24.31 -12.20
C ASN A 4 1.55 25.31 -12.58
N GLY A 5 1.35 25.57 -13.87
CA GLY A 5 0.26 26.41 -14.37
C GLY A 5 -1.11 25.75 -14.14
N TRP A 6 -1.22 24.45 -14.43
CA TRP A 6 -2.44 23.69 -14.15
C TRP A 6 -2.76 23.60 -12.67
N LEU A 7 -1.76 23.30 -11.82
CA LEU A 7 -1.95 23.28 -10.36
C LEU A 7 -2.45 24.62 -9.83
N ARG A 8 -1.90 25.74 -10.30
CA ARG A 8 -2.40 27.08 -9.95
C ARG A 8 -3.83 27.33 -10.43
N ALA A 9 -4.18 26.90 -11.64
CA ALA A 9 -5.54 27.05 -12.16
C ALA A 9 -6.55 26.20 -11.38
N ILE A 10 -6.15 25.02 -10.90
CA ILE A 10 -6.99 24.18 -10.02
C ILE A 10 -7.20 24.91 -8.68
N SER A 11 -6.12 25.35 -8.02
CA SER A 11 -6.20 25.99 -6.70
C SER A 11 -6.93 27.34 -6.71
N LEU A 12 -6.73 28.16 -7.75
CA LEU A 12 -7.26 29.53 -7.80
C LEU A 12 -8.61 29.63 -8.50
N GLN A 13 -8.85 28.80 -9.53
CA GLN A 13 -9.99 28.96 -10.43
C GLN A 13 -10.94 27.75 -10.41
N LYS A 14 -10.63 26.70 -9.62
CA LYS A 14 -11.37 25.42 -9.59
C LYS A 14 -11.60 24.87 -11.00
N ASN A 15 -10.59 25.00 -11.86
CA ASN A 15 -10.70 24.65 -13.27
C ASN A 15 -10.66 23.13 -13.46
N VAL A 16 -11.82 22.54 -13.78
CA VAL A 16 -12.00 21.10 -13.99
C VAL A 16 -11.18 20.58 -15.18
N PHE A 17 -10.97 21.39 -16.22
CA PHE A 17 -10.15 20.99 -17.36
C PHE A 17 -8.68 20.86 -16.98
N ALA A 18 -8.16 21.77 -16.15
CA ALA A 18 -6.81 21.68 -15.65
C ALA A 18 -6.61 20.43 -14.79
N ASP A 19 -7.63 20.05 -14.02
CA ASP A 19 -7.63 18.82 -13.23
C ASP A 19 -7.54 17.56 -14.11
N TYR A 20 -8.37 17.48 -15.17
CA TYR A 20 -8.28 16.40 -16.15
C TYR A 20 -6.90 16.32 -16.81
N GLN A 21 -6.26 17.45 -17.13
CA GLN A 21 -4.91 17.45 -17.70
C GLN A 21 -3.88 16.90 -16.73
N VAL A 22 -3.94 17.27 -15.44
CA VAL A 22 -3.00 16.77 -14.42
C VAL A 22 -3.16 15.26 -14.22
N ILE A 23 -4.39 14.76 -14.11
CA ILE A 23 -4.68 13.33 -13.92
C ILE A 23 -4.15 12.49 -15.09
N HIS A 24 -4.30 12.99 -16.33
CA HIS A 24 -3.87 12.27 -17.52
C HIS A 24 -2.43 12.51 -17.95
N PHE A 25 -1.76 13.52 -17.39
CA PHE A 25 -0.41 13.91 -17.80
C PHE A 25 0.59 12.74 -17.70
N TYR A 26 0.58 12.01 -16.59
CA TYR A 26 1.48 10.87 -16.42
C TYR A 26 1.18 9.73 -17.41
N ARG A 27 -0.10 9.50 -17.72
CA ARG A 27 -0.53 8.51 -18.72
C ARG A 27 -0.06 8.90 -20.12
N TRP A 28 -0.26 10.16 -20.52
CA TRP A 28 0.22 10.70 -21.80
C TRP A 28 1.73 10.51 -21.94
N LEU A 29 2.50 10.92 -20.93
CA LEU A 29 3.97 10.84 -20.95
C LEU A 29 4.51 9.40 -21.06
N ARG A 30 3.78 8.42 -20.54
CA ARG A 30 4.17 7.00 -20.62
C ARG A 30 3.81 6.33 -21.94
N THR A 31 2.89 6.90 -22.71
CA THR A 31 2.30 6.25 -23.88
C THR A 31 3.17 6.49 -25.11
N SER A 32 3.70 5.43 -25.72
CA SER A 32 4.56 5.54 -26.91
C SER A 32 3.83 6.10 -28.14
N ASN A 33 2.51 5.95 -28.19
CA ASN A 33 1.66 6.41 -29.29
C ASN A 33 1.17 7.85 -29.09
N ALA A 34 1.55 8.53 -28.00
CA ALA A 34 1.16 9.92 -27.78
C ALA A 34 1.95 10.86 -28.69
N LEU A 35 1.29 11.93 -29.15
CA LEU A 35 1.97 13.02 -29.85
C LEU A 35 3.02 13.64 -28.91
N LEU A 36 4.19 13.97 -29.48
CA LEU A 36 5.36 14.48 -28.75
C LEU A 36 5.91 13.53 -27.67
N TYR A 37 5.69 12.21 -27.84
CA TYR A 37 6.32 11.22 -26.97
C TYR A 37 7.86 11.30 -27.06
N ASP A 38 8.49 11.51 -25.92
CA ASP A 38 9.95 11.50 -25.77
C ASP A 38 10.36 10.42 -24.76
N PRO A 39 11.03 9.34 -25.22
CA PRO A 39 11.58 8.31 -24.35
C PRO A 39 12.57 8.85 -23.29
N ALA A 40 13.32 9.91 -23.60
CA ALA A 40 14.26 10.51 -22.67
C ALA A 40 13.53 11.18 -21.51
N LEU A 41 12.48 11.96 -21.79
CA LEU A 41 11.64 12.57 -20.75
C LEU A 41 11.01 11.52 -19.83
N ARG A 42 10.44 10.46 -20.41
CA ARG A 42 9.86 9.34 -19.64
C ARG A 42 10.90 8.70 -18.73
N ARG A 43 12.11 8.42 -19.24
CA ARG A 43 13.20 7.81 -18.46
C ARG A 43 13.66 8.74 -17.33
N ILE A 44 13.78 10.04 -17.61
CA ILE A 44 14.16 11.04 -16.60
C ILE A 44 13.13 11.08 -15.47
N LEU A 45 11.84 11.17 -15.80
CA LEU A 45 10.78 11.17 -14.79
C LEU A 45 10.82 9.88 -13.96
N HIS A 46 10.90 8.72 -14.60
CA HIS A 46 10.96 7.45 -13.90
C HIS A 46 12.17 7.36 -12.96
N ASN A 47 13.34 7.87 -13.36
CA ASN A 47 14.51 7.94 -12.49
C ASN A 47 14.28 8.82 -11.26
N TYR A 48 13.62 9.97 -11.42
CA TYR A 48 13.25 10.83 -10.27
C TYR A 48 12.23 10.16 -9.36
N MET A 49 11.20 9.50 -9.92
CA MET A 49 10.24 8.72 -9.14
C MET A 49 10.94 7.63 -8.33
N LYS A 50 11.86 6.88 -8.95
CA LYS A 50 12.65 5.85 -8.27
C LYS A 50 13.52 6.44 -7.15
N LYS A 51 14.16 7.59 -7.39
CA LYS A 51 14.97 8.27 -6.35
C LYS A 51 14.11 8.70 -5.16
N LEU A 52 12.98 9.35 -5.42
CA LEU A 52 12.04 9.78 -4.38
C LEU A 52 11.49 8.58 -3.60
N PHE A 53 11.13 7.50 -4.29
CA PHE A 53 10.65 6.27 -3.68
C PHE A 53 11.71 5.62 -2.78
N LEU A 54 12.95 5.49 -3.25
CA LEU A 54 14.04 4.96 -2.42
C LEU A 54 14.30 5.83 -1.19
N GLN A 55 14.19 7.15 -1.32
CA GLN A 55 14.32 8.08 -0.21
C GLN A 55 13.16 7.92 0.80
N LEU A 56 11.93 7.73 0.32
CA LEU A 56 10.77 7.42 1.16
C LEU A 56 10.99 6.12 1.95
N ILE A 57 11.44 5.05 1.29
CA ILE A 57 11.76 3.77 1.92
C ILE A 57 12.88 3.92 2.97
N ALA A 58 13.88 4.76 2.69
CA ALA A 58 14.95 5.06 3.65
C ALA A 58 14.41 5.76 4.90
N GLU A 59 13.41 6.64 4.78
CA GLU A 59 12.78 7.29 5.93
C GLU A 59 12.01 6.32 6.83
N PHE A 60 11.22 5.41 6.24
CA PHE A 60 10.57 4.35 7.01
C PHE A 60 11.59 3.52 7.80
N LYS A 61 12.68 3.10 7.14
CA LYS A 61 13.78 2.38 7.79
C LYS A 61 14.46 3.20 8.89
N ARG A 62 14.69 4.50 8.66
CA ARG A 62 15.29 5.43 9.63
C ARG A 62 14.41 5.57 10.87
N LEU A 63 13.10 5.56 10.71
CA LEU A 63 12.11 5.61 11.81
C LEU A 63 11.88 4.24 12.47
N GLY A 64 12.66 3.23 12.09
CA GLY A 64 12.69 1.92 12.74
C GLY A 64 11.76 0.87 12.14
N SER A 65 11.09 1.16 11.02
CA SER A 65 10.24 0.18 10.33
C SER A 65 11.07 -0.83 9.55
N ILE A 66 10.65 -2.08 9.52
CA ILE A 66 11.22 -3.10 8.62
C ILE A 66 10.36 -3.17 7.36
N ILE A 67 10.99 -3.08 6.19
CA ILE A 67 10.27 -3.14 4.90
C ILE A 67 10.18 -4.59 4.46
N VAL A 68 8.97 -5.14 4.41
CA VAL A 68 8.70 -6.51 3.95
C VAL A 68 8.56 -6.53 2.43
N TYR A 69 7.77 -5.60 1.90
CA TYR A 69 7.53 -5.46 0.46
C TYR A 69 7.32 -3.99 0.12
N ALA A 70 7.78 -3.56 -1.05
CA ALA A 70 7.52 -2.20 -1.52
C ALA A 70 7.55 -2.10 -3.04
N ASN A 71 6.54 -1.45 -3.60
CA ASN A 71 6.50 -0.96 -4.97
C ASN A 71 5.95 0.49 -4.98
N PHE A 72 5.82 1.11 -6.15
CA PHE A 72 5.36 2.51 -6.24
C PHE A 72 3.95 2.77 -5.70
N ASN A 73 3.12 1.73 -5.55
CA ASN A 73 1.72 1.85 -5.15
C ASN A 73 1.43 1.25 -3.77
N LYS A 74 2.31 0.39 -3.24
CA LYS A 74 2.09 -0.35 -1.99
C LYS A 74 3.39 -0.53 -1.23
N ILE A 75 3.36 -0.25 0.08
CA ILE A 75 4.46 -0.51 1.00
C ILE A 75 3.90 -1.36 2.15
N ILE A 76 4.53 -2.50 2.42
CA ILE A 76 4.25 -3.36 3.58
C ILE A 76 5.39 -3.19 4.57
N ILE A 77 5.04 -2.75 5.77
CA ILE A 77 5.99 -2.53 6.86
C ILE A 77 5.68 -3.43 8.05
N CYS A 78 6.72 -3.85 8.74
CA CYS A 78 6.62 -4.47 10.05
C CYS A 78 6.97 -3.41 11.11
N THR A 79 5.99 -3.10 11.95
CA THR A 79 6.05 -2.08 13.02
C THR A 79 6.78 -2.57 14.27
N LYS A 80 6.89 -3.90 14.45
CA LYS A 80 7.41 -4.58 15.66
C LYS A 80 6.62 -4.27 16.93
N LYS A 81 5.39 -3.78 16.80
CA LYS A 81 4.47 -3.57 17.92
C LYS A 81 3.72 -4.85 18.23
N ARG A 82 3.28 -4.99 19.49
CA ARG A 82 2.61 -6.21 19.97
C ARG A 82 1.09 -6.14 19.81
N THR A 83 0.53 -4.95 19.90
CA THR A 83 -0.90 -4.72 19.73
C THR A 83 -1.15 -3.89 18.48
N VAL A 84 -2.37 -3.97 17.96
CA VAL A 84 -2.78 -3.26 16.73
C VAL A 84 -2.83 -1.76 16.99
N GLU A 85 -3.31 -1.31 18.15
CA GLU A 85 -3.45 0.10 18.51
C GLU A 85 -2.07 0.78 18.58
N ASP A 86 -1.09 0.14 19.22
CA ASP A 86 0.30 0.59 19.26
C ASP A 86 0.93 0.64 17.86
N ALA A 87 0.59 -0.31 16.99
CA ALA A 87 1.04 -0.34 15.61
C ALA A 87 0.48 0.83 14.82
N MET A 88 -0.83 1.12 14.97
CA MET A 88 -1.50 2.23 14.30
C MET A 88 -0.93 3.57 14.73
N GLY A 89 -0.81 3.82 16.03
CA GLY A 89 -0.20 5.06 16.55
C GLY A 89 1.25 5.25 16.08
N TYR A 90 2.01 4.16 15.95
CA TYR A 90 3.35 4.20 15.35
C TYR A 90 3.32 4.58 13.86
N VAL A 91 2.41 4.00 13.07
CA VAL A 91 2.29 4.30 11.64
C VAL A 91 1.87 5.75 11.43
N GLU A 92 0.91 6.25 12.19
CA GLU A 92 0.48 7.66 12.12
C GLU A 92 1.63 8.62 12.43
N PHE A 93 2.40 8.35 13.49
CA PHE A 93 3.60 9.11 13.80
C PHE A 93 4.60 9.10 12.64
N VAL A 94 4.87 7.93 12.05
CA VAL A 94 5.81 7.78 10.94
C VAL A 94 5.34 8.55 9.70
N VAL A 95 4.07 8.40 9.33
CA VAL A 95 3.48 9.09 8.18
C VAL A 95 3.51 10.60 8.40
N GLN A 96 3.17 11.09 9.58
CA GLN A 96 3.23 12.51 9.90
C GLN A 96 4.68 13.04 9.85
N ALA A 97 5.64 12.29 10.38
CA ALA A 97 7.06 12.66 10.33
C ALA A 97 7.59 12.73 8.89
N ILE A 98 7.10 11.85 8.00
CA ILE A 98 7.43 11.87 6.57
C ILE A 98 6.76 13.07 5.88
N LYS A 99 5.46 13.31 6.12
CA LYS A 99 4.69 14.44 5.54
C LYS A 99 5.25 15.81 5.96
N ASN A 100 5.88 15.90 7.13
CA ASN A 100 6.55 17.12 7.60
C ASN A 100 7.82 17.48 6.80
N LYS A 101 8.36 16.57 5.96
CA LYS A 101 9.50 16.89 5.08
C LYS A 101 8.99 17.44 3.77
N GLU A 102 9.48 18.62 3.37
CA GLU A 102 9.07 19.32 2.15
C GLU A 102 9.13 18.44 0.89
N ILE A 103 10.13 17.57 0.79
CA ILE A 103 10.32 16.67 -0.35
C ILE A 103 9.17 15.66 -0.55
N PHE A 104 8.41 15.36 0.49
CA PHE A 104 7.29 14.41 0.47
C PHE A 104 5.92 15.10 0.57
N HIS A 105 5.87 16.43 0.55
CA HIS A 105 4.62 17.18 0.72
C HIS A 105 3.58 16.89 -0.37
N SER A 106 4.02 16.48 -1.57
CA SER A 106 3.14 16.10 -2.68
C SER A 106 2.75 14.62 -2.69
N ILE A 107 3.23 13.82 -1.73
CA ILE A 107 2.87 12.40 -1.61
C ILE A 107 1.78 12.28 -0.57
N ASP A 108 0.69 11.61 -0.95
CA ASP A 108 -0.29 11.15 0.02
C ASP A 108 -0.04 9.68 0.38
N ILE A 109 -0.17 9.39 1.66
CA ILE A 109 0.09 8.07 2.24
C ILE A 109 -1.06 7.79 3.20
N SER A 110 -1.78 6.72 2.93
CA SER A 110 -2.82 6.15 3.78
C SER A 110 -2.48 4.68 4.08
N TYR A 111 -3.00 4.17 5.18
CA TYR A 111 -3.03 2.74 5.46
C TYR A 111 -4.35 2.15 4.94
N GLU A 112 -4.33 0.89 4.52
CA GLU A 112 -5.50 0.18 3.98
C GLU A 112 -5.78 -1.11 4.76
N HIS A 113 -4.72 -1.79 5.22
CA HIS A 113 -4.84 -3.04 5.96
C HIS A 113 -3.86 -3.04 7.14
N CYS A 114 -4.29 -3.66 8.24
CA CYS A 114 -3.44 -4.02 9.35
C CYS A 114 -3.45 -5.54 9.52
N TRP A 115 -2.29 -6.13 9.81
CA TRP A 115 -2.14 -7.57 10.01
C TRP A 115 -1.44 -7.81 11.33
N GLU A 116 -2.01 -8.66 12.18
CA GLU A 116 -1.34 -9.12 13.40
C GLU A 116 -0.22 -10.10 13.05
N TYR A 117 -0.53 -11.01 12.12
CA TYR A 117 0.42 -11.98 11.59
C TYR A 117 0.39 -11.94 10.07
N LEU A 118 1.56 -11.96 9.46
CA LEU A 118 1.72 -11.98 8.01
C LEU A 118 2.85 -12.93 7.62
N ILE A 119 2.50 -13.93 6.83
CA ILE A 119 3.44 -14.76 6.08
C ILE A 119 3.39 -14.25 4.64
N TRP A 120 4.49 -13.68 4.16
CA TRP A 120 4.56 -13.04 2.85
C TRP A 120 5.63 -13.67 1.98
N GLN A 121 5.23 -14.16 0.80
CA GLN A 121 6.14 -14.58 -0.26
C GLN A 121 6.10 -13.58 -1.43
N ASP A 122 4.91 -13.29 -1.95
CA ASP A 122 4.67 -12.28 -2.99
C ASP A 122 3.20 -11.81 -2.99
N SER A 123 2.81 -11.00 -3.97
CA SER A 123 1.44 -10.46 -4.06
C SER A 123 0.34 -11.51 -4.31
N ALA A 124 0.70 -12.69 -4.81
CA ALA A 124 -0.21 -13.79 -5.12
C ALA A 124 -0.10 -14.95 -4.11
N ASN A 125 0.87 -14.88 -3.21
CA ASN A 125 1.24 -15.93 -2.26
C ASN A 125 1.50 -15.32 -0.87
N PHE A 126 0.46 -15.27 -0.04
CA PHE A 126 0.54 -14.80 1.33
C PHE A 126 -0.56 -15.41 2.21
N ALA A 127 -0.32 -15.45 3.51
CA ALA A 127 -1.33 -15.71 4.52
C ALA A 127 -1.24 -14.65 5.60
N ALA A 128 -2.38 -14.13 6.05
CA ALA A 128 -2.44 -13.08 7.04
C ALA A 128 -3.62 -13.29 7.99
N ILE A 129 -3.41 -12.90 9.25
CA ILE A 129 -4.48 -12.69 10.22
C ILE A 129 -4.72 -11.19 10.24
N LYS A 130 -5.93 -10.77 9.86
CA LYS A 130 -6.29 -9.35 9.79
C LYS A 130 -6.43 -8.80 11.20
N GLY A 131 -5.71 -7.72 11.48
CA GLY A 131 -5.95 -6.91 12.68
C GLY A 131 -7.11 -5.96 12.42
N ARG A 132 -7.87 -5.64 13.47
CA ARG A 132 -9.01 -4.74 13.36
C ARG A 132 -8.53 -3.29 13.24
N LEU A 133 -9.04 -2.57 12.25
CA LEU A 133 -8.80 -1.13 12.15
C LEU A 133 -9.76 -0.38 13.08
N PRO A 134 -9.40 0.82 13.58
CA PRO A 134 -10.28 1.60 14.46
C PRO A 134 -11.69 1.82 13.89
N GLU A 135 -11.80 2.06 12.59
CA GLU A 135 -13.09 2.21 11.89
C GLU A 135 -13.93 0.92 11.89
N GLU A 136 -13.27 -0.24 11.88
CA GLU A 136 -13.94 -1.55 11.93
C GLU A 136 -14.32 -1.94 13.37
N GLU A 137 -13.58 -1.45 14.37
CA GLU A 137 -13.92 -1.63 15.78
C GLU A 137 -15.17 -0.83 16.17
N GLU A 138 -15.26 0.44 15.76
CA GLU A 138 -16.44 1.28 16.03
C GLU A 138 -17.72 0.68 15.43
N GLN A 139 -17.64 0.10 14.23
CA GLN A 139 -18.77 -0.57 13.58
C GLN A 139 -19.20 -1.84 14.34
N LYS A 140 -18.25 -2.64 14.79
CA LYS A 140 -18.54 -3.86 15.57
C LYS A 140 -19.11 -3.58 16.94
N GLU A 141 -18.68 -2.51 17.62
CA GLU A 141 -19.27 -2.11 18.90
C GLU A 141 -20.76 -1.75 18.75
N MET A 142 -21.13 -1.05 17.67
CA MET A 142 -22.53 -0.75 17.37
C MET A 142 -23.36 -2.00 17.03
N GLU A 143 -22.76 -3.01 16.40
CA GLU A 143 -23.40 -4.29 16.06
C GLU A 143 -23.54 -5.23 17.27
N ARG A 144 -22.57 -5.22 18.20
CA ARG A 144 -22.61 -5.99 19.46
C ARG A 144 -23.73 -5.54 20.39
N ASP A 145 -24.16 -4.28 20.34
CA ASP A 145 -25.32 -3.80 21.08
C ASP A 145 -26.67 -4.35 20.54
N LEU A 146 -26.66 -5.05 19.40
CA LEU A 146 -27.86 -5.57 18.71
C LEU A 146 -27.94 -7.11 18.66
N GLU A 147 -26.84 -7.85 18.80
CA GLU A 147 -26.80 -9.32 18.72
C GLU A 147 -25.94 -9.92 19.87
N ASP A 148 -26.49 -10.93 20.57
CA ASP A 148 -25.77 -11.67 21.64
C ASP A 148 -24.49 -12.33 21.07
N GLU A 149 -23.38 -12.09 21.76
CA GLU A 149 -22.01 -12.54 21.45
C GLU A 149 -21.90 -13.91 20.77
N GLU A 150 -21.23 -13.99 19.62
CA GLU A 150 -20.41 -15.15 19.19
C GLU A 150 -19.89 -14.99 17.75
N ASP A 151 -18.89 -14.12 17.51
CA ASP A 151 -17.79 -14.50 16.60
C ASP A 151 -16.58 -13.57 16.77
N ASP A 152 -15.81 -13.78 17.83
CA ASP A 152 -14.48 -13.18 17.97
C ASP A 152 -13.42 -13.99 17.21
N THR A 153 -13.82 -14.74 16.17
CA THR A 153 -12.87 -15.45 15.32
C THR A 153 -12.02 -14.44 14.53
N PRO A 154 -10.69 -14.66 14.49
CA PRO A 154 -9.81 -13.83 13.68
C PRO A 154 -10.11 -14.03 12.20
N GLU A 155 -10.20 -12.95 11.44
CA GLU A 155 -10.38 -13.02 9.98
C GLU A 155 -9.06 -13.46 9.35
N ILE A 156 -9.02 -14.70 8.87
CA ILE A 156 -7.85 -15.30 8.21
C ILE A 156 -7.96 -15.11 6.71
N MET A 157 -7.02 -14.37 6.12
CA MET A 157 -6.85 -14.26 4.66
C MET A 157 -5.73 -15.18 4.20
N MET A 158 -6.05 -16.17 3.38
CA MET A 158 -5.04 -17.02 2.71
C MET A 158 -5.19 -16.92 1.19
N ASN A 159 -4.10 -16.60 0.51
CA ASN A 159 -4.01 -16.63 -0.93
C ASN A 159 -2.71 -17.33 -1.33
N TRP A 160 -2.82 -18.54 -1.89
CA TRP A 160 -1.68 -19.35 -2.31
C TRP A 160 -1.87 -19.84 -3.74
N THR A 161 -1.63 -18.95 -4.70
CA THR A 161 -1.66 -19.32 -6.13
C THR A 161 -0.69 -20.48 -6.42
N LEU A 162 0.42 -20.58 -5.66
CA LEU A 162 1.35 -21.70 -5.74
C LEU A 162 0.67 -23.06 -5.50
N ALA A 163 -0.27 -23.16 -4.56
CA ALA A 163 -0.99 -24.41 -4.28
C ALA A 163 -1.78 -24.92 -5.49
N GLU A 164 -2.24 -24.02 -6.35
CA GLU A 164 -2.97 -24.36 -7.57
C GLU A 164 -2.05 -24.92 -8.66
N ILE A 165 -0.83 -24.37 -8.76
CA ILE A 165 0.13 -24.68 -9.83
C ILE A 165 1.02 -25.89 -9.48
N LEU A 166 1.11 -26.26 -8.19
CA LEU A 166 1.98 -27.36 -7.75
C LEU A 166 1.60 -28.70 -8.41
N PRO A 167 2.61 -29.47 -8.88
CA PRO A 167 2.39 -30.79 -9.44
C PRO A 167 1.75 -31.74 -8.44
N VAL A 168 0.91 -32.64 -8.95
CA VAL A 168 0.29 -33.71 -8.15
C VAL A 168 1.28 -34.86 -7.94
N GLU A 169 2.29 -34.96 -8.81
CA GLU A 169 3.41 -35.86 -8.70
C GLU A 169 4.16 -35.67 -7.37
N ALA A 170 4.71 -36.76 -6.84
CA ALA A 170 5.43 -36.78 -5.56
C ALA A 170 4.65 -36.23 -4.34
N ALA A 171 3.32 -36.14 -4.44
CA ALA A 171 2.45 -35.59 -3.40
C ALA A 171 2.81 -34.16 -2.97
N CYS A 172 3.48 -33.37 -3.82
CA CYS A 172 3.92 -32.01 -3.50
C CYS A 172 2.76 -31.11 -3.07
N LYS A 173 1.64 -31.15 -3.82
CA LYS A 173 0.43 -30.40 -3.49
C LYS A 173 -0.17 -30.79 -2.13
N LYS A 174 -0.31 -32.09 -1.86
CA LYS A 174 -0.84 -32.59 -0.57
C LYS A 174 0.05 -32.20 0.60
N SER A 175 1.36 -32.26 0.43
CA SER A 175 2.32 -31.84 1.46
C SER A 175 2.24 -30.34 1.74
N PHE A 176 2.09 -29.53 0.69
CA PHE A 176 1.92 -28.08 0.84
C PHE A 176 0.61 -27.74 1.55
N ASP A 177 -0.51 -28.32 1.10
CA ASP A 177 -1.83 -28.09 1.71
C ASP A 177 -1.84 -28.51 3.18
N ALA A 178 -1.20 -29.63 3.53
CA ALA A 178 -1.08 -30.09 4.92
C ALA A 178 -0.27 -29.14 5.81
N ILE A 179 0.71 -28.43 5.26
CA ILE A 179 1.53 -27.45 6.01
C ILE A 179 0.78 -26.12 6.16
N VAL A 180 0.05 -25.71 5.12
CA VAL A 180 -0.65 -24.41 5.09
C VAL A 180 -1.98 -24.45 5.83
N ALA A 181 -2.69 -25.57 5.78
CA ALA A 181 -3.98 -25.77 6.46
C ALA A 181 -3.84 -26.39 7.87
N GLY A 182 -2.62 -26.40 8.42
CA GLY A 182 -2.24 -27.10 9.66
C GLY A 182 -3.21 -26.95 10.82
#